data_AF-A0A444YF79-F1
#
_entry.id   AF-A0A444YF79-F1
#
_cell.length_a   1.000
_cell.length_b   1.000
_cell.length_c   1.000
_cell.angle_alpha   90.00
_cell.angle_beta   90.00
_cell.angle_gamma   90.00
#
_symmetry.space_group_name_H-M   'P 1'
#
loop_
_entity.id
_entity.type
_entity.pdbx_description
1 polymer ?
#
loop_
_entity_poly.entity_id
_entity_poly.type
_entity_poly.pdbx_seq_one_letter_code
_entity_poly.pdbx_strand_id
1 'polypeptide(L)'
;MVKGQNAPSELRHVIDQLERYCMAPDGSLMSINVYNDLHLAREEMCRERIRYLEAMAIYSEVVAMVEEYHESSSSGGISDSSGGLHSPLGTMNSSQVHKTLEHRMAVAEAAQRLRLPLIAEDGKLHEHEDIEKLSVVSRSFIDSNSSSPNATIYSSNAANYATPRSSISGVNSAFSVIVDSAEPGIFGVPDRFLGITPAYLWQSQIQKTPSSGDMREYCKSLSREIDDRLKLKCDMLLSAFVLDVDENNSFSSPSLRTSSLLAERVKSMIEQIEREETALQENLYSAYRKFAEYYNVLEQILGVIIELFNNFKLGHQHDYDEVKKSWLCQRCEAMDAKLKVLEHFFLYKTYNEETVPALYKIREYIVEATKEASDTYNKAFTRLMEYQGLDDEFEDMAREYEDILEKLENMQWTIQQVEMDLKSFAR
;
A
#
# COMPACT_ATOMS: atom_id res chain seq x y z
N MET A 1 29.44 6.07 -21.05
CA MET A 1 30.38 5.94 -22.20
C MET A 1 31.71 5.35 -21.74
N VAL A 2 31.87 4.04 -21.85
CA VAL A 2 33.19 3.37 -21.96
C VAL A 2 33.04 2.43 -23.15
N LYS A 3 33.56 2.85 -24.31
CA LYS A 3 33.64 1.98 -25.49
C LYS A 3 34.65 0.88 -25.16
N GLY A 4 34.15 -0.29 -24.79
CA GLY A 4 34.95 -1.51 -24.63
C GLY A 4 35.60 -1.89 -25.95
N GLN A 5 36.83 -1.43 -26.14
CA GLN A 5 37.73 -1.94 -27.16
C GLN A 5 38.05 -3.40 -26.77
N ASN A 6 37.36 -4.35 -27.41
CA ASN A 6 37.68 -5.80 -27.57
C ASN A 6 36.48 -6.75 -27.47
N ALA A 7 35.24 -6.28 -27.67
CA ALA A 7 34.13 -7.21 -27.97
C ALA A 7 34.18 -7.68 -29.44
N PRO A 8 33.87 -8.95 -29.76
CA PRO A 8 33.75 -9.45 -31.13
C PRO A 8 32.70 -8.65 -31.92
N SER A 9 32.92 -8.45 -33.21
CA SER A 9 32.12 -7.59 -34.09
C SER A 9 30.61 -7.91 -34.06
N GLU A 10 30.27 -9.18 -33.86
CA GLU A 10 28.88 -9.64 -33.70
C GLU A 10 28.23 -9.14 -32.41
N LEU A 11 28.95 -9.17 -31.27
CA LEU A 11 28.44 -8.68 -30.00
C LEU A 11 28.22 -7.17 -30.03
N ARG A 12 29.10 -6.44 -30.73
CA ARG A 12 28.93 -4.98 -30.95
C ARG A 12 27.69 -4.68 -31.79
N HIS A 13 27.41 -5.50 -32.81
CA HIS A 13 26.22 -5.31 -33.64
C HIS A 13 24.92 -5.59 -32.86
N VAL A 14 24.91 -6.62 -32.02
CA VAL A 14 23.77 -6.95 -31.16
C VAL A 14 23.54 -5.88 -30.10
N ILE A 15 24.59 -5.36 -29.48
CA ILE A 15 24.49 -4.25 -28.52
C ILE A 15 23.95 -2.99 -29.19
N ASP A 16 24.43 -2.65 -30.39
CA ASP A 16 23.95 -1.49 -31.16
C ASP A 16 22.48 -1.65 -31.61
N GLN A 17 22.04 -2.87 -31.92
CA GLN A 17 20.62 -3.15 -32.19
C GLN A 17 19.75 -3.04 -30.92
N LEU A 18 20.23 -3.56 -29.78
CA LEU A 18 19.54 -3.43 -28.50
C LEU A 18 19.43 -1.95 -28.08
N GLU A 19 20.52 -1.20 -28.19
CA GLU A 19 20.56 0.23 -27.85
C GLU A 19 19.61 1.06 -28.71
N ARG A 20 19.43 0.70 -29.98
CA ARG A 20 18.52 1.42 -30.90
C ARG A 20 17.04 1.08 -30.72
N TYR A 21 16.70 -0.18 -30.43
CA TYR A 21 15.30 -0.63 -30.47
C TYR A 21 14.70 -0.89 -29.09
N CYS A 22 15.52 -1.23 -28.11
CA CYS A 22 15.04 -1.67 -26.81
C CYS A 22 15.39 -0.70 -25.69
N MET A 23 16.45 0.11 -25.85
CA MET A 23 16.96 0.98 -24.78
C MET A 23 16.59 2.45 -25.00
N ALA A 24 16.62 3.21 -23.91
CA ALA A 24 16.33 4.62 -23.90
C ALA A 24 17.41 5.45 -24.65
N PRO A 25 17.01 6.48 -25.42
CA PRO A 25 17.93 7.30 -26.20
C PRO A 25 18.80 8.26 -25.36
N ASP A 26 18.56 8.35 -24.05
CA ASP A 26 19.31 9.17 -23.10
C ASP A 26 20.61 8.52 -22.61
N GLY A 27 20.92 7.31 -23.09
CA GLY A 27 22.06 6.52 -22.66
C GLY A 27 21.86 5.84 -21.31
N SER A 28 20.63 5.87 -20.76
CA SER A 28 20.27 5.02 -19.63
C SER A 28 20.07 3.58 -20.12
N LEU A 29 20.51 2.60 -19.32
CA LEU A 29 20.29 1.18 -19.62
C LEU A 29 18.83 0.75 -19.33
N MET A 30 17.88 1.66 -19.51
CA MET A 30 16.45 1.43 -19.27
C MET A 30 15.77 1.06 -20.57
N SER A 31 14.70 0.26 -20.49
CA SER A 31 13.93 -0.05 -21.69
C SER A 31 13.18 1.18 -22.19
N ILE A 32 13.00 1.28 -23.50
CA ILE A 32 12.37 2.44 -24.13
C ILE A 32 10.95 2.70 -23.61
N ASN A 33 10.21 1.65 -23.25
CA ASN A 33 8.88 1.76 -22.66
C ASN A 33 8.93 2.39 -21.26
N VAL A 34 9.85 1.93 -20.40
CA VAL A 34 9.98 2.49 -19.05
C VAL A 34 10.47 3.94 -19.10
N TYR A 35 11.33 4.26 -20.07
CA TYR A 35 11.74 5.65 -20.32
C TYR A 35 10.57 6.54 -20.73
N ASN A 36 9.73 6.08 -21.67
CA ASN A 36 8.56 6.83 -22.11
C ASN A 36 7.53 7.00 -20.98
N ASP A 37 7.29 5.96 -20.17
CA ASP A 37 6.38 6.01 -19.03
C ASP A 37 6.89 6.99 -17.95
N LEU A 38 8.20 6.99 -17.66
CA LEU A 38 8.81 7.95 -16.74
C LEU A 38 8.78 9.37 -17.29
N HIS A 39 8.99 9.55 -18.59
CA HIS A 39 8.89 10.85 -19.24
C HIS A 39 7.45 11.40 -19.15
N LEU A 40 6.46 10.57 -19.43
CA LEU A 40 5.04 10.93 -19.31
C LEU A 40 4.68 11.27 -17.86
N ALA A 41 5.09 10.45 -16.89
CA ALA A 41 4.87 10.71 -15.47
C ALA A 41 5.53 12.02 -15.00
N ARG A 42 6.71 12.36 -15.55
CA ARG A 42 7.38 13.63 -15.30
C ARG A 42 6.59 14.81 -15.85
N GLU A 43 6.07 14.70 -17.08
CA GLU A 43 5.22 15.74 -17.68
C GLU A 43 3.90 15.92 -16.91
N GLU A 44 3.29 14.82 -16.45
CA GLU A 44 2.11 14.86 -15.60
C GLU A 44 2.38 15.54 -14.25
N MET A 45 3.48 15.18 -13.57
CA MET A 45 3.90 15.88 -12.35
C MET A 45 4.15 17.37 -12.59
N CYS A 46 4.79 17.73 -13.70
CA CYS A 46 5.01 19.14 -14.04
C CYS A 46 3.68 19.88 -14.27
N ARG A 47 2.70 19.26 -14.94
CA ARG A 47 1.36 19.82 -15.13
C ARG A 47 0.62 19.99 -13.81
N GLU A 48 0.63 18.98 -12.95
CA GLU A 48 -0.01 19.07 -11.62
C GLU A 48 0.67 20.11 -10.72
N ARG A 49 1.99 20.22 -10.79
CA ARG A 49 2.73 21.27 -10.07
C ARG A 49 2.30 22.66 -10.51
N ILE A 50 2.11 22.89 -11.81
CA ILE A 50 1.62 24.19 -12.33
C ILE A 50 0.20 24.46 -11.81
N ARG A 51 -0.70 23.47 -11.85
CA ARG A 51 -2.07 23.60 -11.30
C ARG A 51 -2.07 23.95 -9.80
N TYR A 52 -1.21 23.31 -9.02
CA TYR A 52 -1.05 23.61 -7.60
C TYR A 52 -0.57 25.06 -7.38
N LEU A 53 0.42 25.52 -8.15
CA LEU A 53 0.93 26.89 -8.04
C LEU A 53 -0.13 27.93 -8.43
N GLU A 54 -0.95 27.64 -9.46
CA GLU A 54 -2.08 28.48 -9.84
C GLU A 54 -3.16 28.53 -8.74
N ALA A 55 -3.53 27.38 -8.17
CA ALA A 55 -4.49 27.33 -7.06
C ALA A 55 -3.98 28.09 -5.81
N MET A 56 -2.69 27.98 -5.52
CA MET A 56 -2.04 28.70 -4.43
C MET A 56 -2.04 30.21 -4.66
N ALA A 57 -1.83 30.68 -5.90
CA ALA A 57 -1.91 32.09 -6.25
C ALA A 57 -3.34 32.65 -6.10
N ILE A 58 -4.36 31.86 -6.48
CA ILE A 58 -5.77 32.25 -6.26
C ILE A 58 -6.06 32.32 -4.76
N TYR A 59 -5.61 31.32 -3.99
CA TYR A 59 -5.80 31.30 -2.55
C TYR A 59 -5.15 32.51 -1.87
N SER A 60 -3.92 32.87 -2.24
CA SER A 60 -3.26 34.05 -1.68
C SER A 60 -3.95 35.36 -2.06
N GLU A 61 -4.49 35.47 -3.28
CA GLU A 61 -5.29 36.64 -3.68
C GLU A 61 -6.60 36.76 -2.86
N VAL A 62 -7.27 35.63 -2.61
CA VAL A 62 -8.51 35.60 -1.80
C VAL A 62 -8.21 35.95 -0.34
N VAL A 63 -7.11 35.42 0.22
CA VAL A 63 -6.69 35.74 1.59
C VAL A 63 -6.36 37.23 1.72
N ALA A 64 -5.59 37.80 0.79
CA ALA A 64 -5.27 39.23 0.80
C ALA A 64 -6.54 40.11 0.75
N MET A 65 -7.55 39.73 -0.04
CA MET A 65 -8.84 40.45 -0.07
C MET A 65 -9.61 40.38 1.26
N VAL A 66 -9.55 39.24 1.96
CA VAL A 66 -10.19 39.09 3.28
C VAL A 66 -9.45 39.89 4.35
N GLU A 67 -8.12 39.93 4.27
CA GLU A 67 -7.27 40.75 5.14
C GLU A 67 -7.53 42.24 4.91
N GLU A 68 -7.58 42.71 3.65
CA GLU A 68 -7.92 44.11 3.31
C GLU A 68 -9.32 44.51 3.81
N TYR A 69 -10.29 43.57 3.81
CA TYR A 69 -11.61 43.78 4.42
C TYR A 69 -11.56 43.90 5.94
N HIS A 70 -10.79 43.06 6.62
CA HIS A 70 -10.61 43.14 8.08
C HIS A 70 -9.86 44.42 8.49
N GLU A 71 -8.88 44.86 7.71
CA GLU A 71 -8.17 46.13 7.92
C GLU A 71 -9.10 47.33 7.70
N SER A 72 -9.93 47.29 6.66
CA SER A 72 -10.94 48.32 6.39
C SER A 72 -12.05 48.36 7.46
N SER A 73 -12.39 47.21 8.06
CA SER A 73 -13.38 47.13 9.15
C SER A 73 -12.82 47.55 10.51
N SER A 74 -11.50 47.45 10.74
CA SER A 74 -10.85 47.80 12.00
C SER A 74 -10.41 49.28 12.06
N SER A 75 -10.27 49.95 10.91
CA SER A 75 -9.97 51.39 10.83
C SER A 75 -11.21 52.32 10.98
N GLY A 76 -12.40 51.79 11.28
CA GLY A 76 -13.64 52.55 11.43
C GLY A 76 -13.84 53.27 12.78
N GLY A 77 -12.84 53.26 13.67
CA GLY A 77 -12.91 53.91 14.98
C GLY A 77 -11.76 54.90 15.19
N ILE A 78 -12.11 56.19 15.19
CA ILE A 78 -11.30 57.39 15.56
C ILE A 78 -10.70 58.14 14.36
N SER A 79 -11.29 59.32 14.10
CA SER A 79 -10.82 60.36 13.18
C SER A 79 -9.48 60.97 13.62
N ASP A 80 -8.57 61.26 12.67
CA ASP A 80 -8.17 62.64 12.32
C ASP A 80 -7.06 62.70 11.24
N SER A 81 -7.34 63.50 10.21
CA SER A 81 -6.48 64.19 9.21
C SER A 81 -4.96 63.89 9.13
N SER A 82 -4.50 63.39 7.97
CA SER A 82 -3.57 64.10 7.05
C SER A 82 -3.31 63.27 5.78
N GLY A 83 -3.04 63.95 4.67
CA GLY A 83 -3.27 63.45 3.30
C GLY A 83 -2.24 62.47 2.73
N GLY A 84 -2.70 61.69 1.76
CA GLY A 84 -1.89 60.88 0.86
C GLY A 84 -2.79 60.13 -0.12
N LEU A 85 -2.85 60.59 -1.38
CA LEU A 85 -3.62 59.96 -2.46
C LEU A 85 -3.25 58.49 -2.61
N HIS A 86 -4.25 57.60 -2.66
CA HIS A 86 -4.51 56.61 -3.73
C HIS A 86 -5.41 55.47 -3.22
N SER A 87 -6.60 55.35 -3.83
CA SER A 87 -7.38 54.12 -4.14
C SER A 87 -8.87 54.24 -3.72
N PRO A 88 -9.83 54.14 -4.66
CA PRO A 88 -11.25 54.42 -4.40
C PRO A 88 -12.00 53.19 -3.85
N LEU A 89 -11.41 52.42 -2.94
CA LEU A 89 -11.98 51.17 -2.44
C LEU A 89 -12.33 51.20 -0.93
N GLY A 90 -12.36 52.38 -0.32
CA GLY A 90 -12.61 52.54 1.13
C GLY A 90 -14.07 52.46 1.59
N THR A 91 -15.04 52.20 0.71
CA THR A 91 -16.48 52.16 1.07
C THR A 91 -17.25 51.05 0.35
N MET A 92 -16.70 49.84 0.28
CA MET A 92 -17.47 48.69 -0.19
C MET A 92 -18.24 48.11 1.01
N ASN A 93 -19.56 48.35 1.04
CA ASN A 93 -20.46 47.67 1.98
C ASN A 93 -20.22 46.15 1.95
N SER A 94 -20.33 45.45 3.08
CA SER A 94 -20.11 43.99 3.21
C SER A 94 -20.71 43.14 2.07
N SER A 95 -21.89 43.52 1.56
CA SER A 95 -22.54 42.85 0.42
C SER A 95 -21.80 42.98 -0.92
N GLN A 96 -21.07 44.06 -1.15
CA GLN A 96 -20.40 44.34 -2.42
C GLN A 96 -19.03 43.66 -2.53
N VAL A 97 -18.34 43.45 -1.39
CA VAL A 97 -17.12 42.64 -1.31
C VAL A 97 -17.43 41.18 -1.63
N HIS A 98 -18.50 40.62 -1.06
CA HIS A 98 -18.94 39.26 -1.38
C HIS A 98 -19.30 39.07 -2.86
N LYS A 99 -20.01 40.04 -3.46
CA LYS A 99 -20.33 39.99 -4.90
C LYS A 99 -19.10 40.13 -5.79
N THR A 100 -18.11 40.91 -5.38
CA THR A 100 -16.85 41.08 -6.12
C THR A 100 -15.98 39.83 -6.02
N LEU A 101 -15.93 39.21 -4.83
CA LEU A 101 -15.24 37.93 -4.62
C LEU A 101 -15.88 36.80 -5.43
N GLU A 102 -17.21 36.70 -5.40
CA GLU A 102 -17.98 35.74 -6.19
C GLU A 102 -17.72 35.95 -7.70
N HIS A 103 -17.76 37.18 -8.18
CA HIS A 103 -17.49 37.49 -9.58
C HIS A 103 -16.06 37.11 -10.00
N ARG A 104 -15.04 37.40 -9.17
CA ARG A 104 -13.64 37.05 -9.49
C ARG A 104 -13.35 35.56 -9.36
N MET A 105 -13.99 34.86 -8.42
CA MET A 105 -13.95 33.39 -8.35
C MET A 105 -14.60 32.75 -9.58
N ALA A 106 -15.76 33.26 -10.03
CA ALA A 106 -16.41 32.80 -11.25
C ALA A 106 -15.56 33.06 -12.50
N VAL A 107 -14.87 34.22 -12.58
CA VAL A 107 -13.92 34.53 -13.66
C VAL A 107 -12.69 33.62 -13.62
N ALA A 108 -12.17 33.32 -12.43
CA ALA A 108 -11.05 32.39 -12.27
C ALA A 108 -11.44 30.94 -12.65
N GLU A 109 -12.62 30.49 -12.23
CA GLU A 109 -13.20 29.19 -12.61
C GLU A 109 -13.43 29.12 -14.13
N ALA A 110 -13.97 30.18 -14.73
CA ALA A 110 -14.15 30.27 -16.17
C ALA A 110 -12.80 30.26 -16.91
N ALA A 111 -11.78 30.97 -16.42
CA ALA A 111 -10.44 30.97 -17.00
C ALA A 111 -9.76 29.60 -16.90
N GLN A 112 -10.02 28.83 -15.83
CA GLN A 112 -9.60 27.43 -15.70
C GLN A 112 -10.35 26.52 -16.67
N ARG A 113 -11.68 26.69 -16.81
CA ARG A 113 -12.51 25.94 -17.78
C ARG A 113 -12.12 26.21 -19.24
N LEU A 114 -11.67 27.42 -19.56
CA LEU A 114 -11.26 27.81 -20.92
C LEU A 114 -9.89 27.25 -21.34
N ARG A 115 -9.10 26.68 -20.41
CA ARG A 115 -7.72 26.24 -20.68
C ARG A 115 -7.56 24.75 -20.97
N LEU A 116 -8.63 23.95 -21.00
CA LEU A 116 -8.64 22.58 -21.55
C LEU A 116 -10.01 22.28 -22.17
N PRO A 117 -10.10 21.44 -23.24
CA PRO A 117 -11.38 21.08 -23.85
C PRO A 117 -12.25 20.34 -22.84
N LEU A 118 -13.32 20.98 -22.39
CA LEU A 118 -14.34 20.36 -21.56
C LEU A 118 -15.63 20.30 -22.39
N ILE A 119 -16.09 19.06 -22.59
CA ILE A 119 -17.48 18.61 -22.44
C ILE A 119 -18.50 19.73 -22.67
N ALA A 120 -19.14 19.70 -23.84
CA ALA A 120 -20.30 20.52 -24.11
C ALA A 120 -21.47 20.08 -23.19
N GLU A 121 -22.04 21.05 -22.49
CA GLU A 121 -23.45 20.98 -22.08
C GLU A 121 -24.31 20.97 -23.34
N ASP A 122 -24.56 19.80 -23.89
CA ASP A 122 -25.81 19.48 -24.56
C ASP A 122 -25.85 17.98 -24.84
N GLY A 123 -26.79 17.30 -24.20
CA GLY A 123 -26.93 15.85 -24.31
C GLY A 123 -27.18 15.41 -25.75
N LYS A 124 -26.16 14.84 -26.40
CA LYS A 124 -26.29 13.88 -27.51
C LYS A 124 -24.99 13.08 -27.65
N LEU A 125 -25.15 11.75 -27.60
CA LEU A 125 -24.10 10.78 -27.90
C LEU A 125 -23.69 10.87 -29.38
N HIS A 126 -22.39 10.97 -29.63
CA HIS A 126 -21.80 10.30 -30.78
C HIS A 126 -20.81 9.28 -30.23
N GLU A 127 -21.21 8.02 -30.30
CA GLU A 127 -20.35 6.87 -30.06
C GLU A 127 -19.35 6.71 -31.20
N HIS A 128 -18.21 6.09 -30.85
CA HIS A 128 -17.19 5.48 -31.69
C HIS A 128 -16.14 6.40 -32.34
N GLU A 129 -14.89 6.38 -31.85
CA GLU A 129 -13.93 5.33 -32.27
C GLU A 129 -12.52 5.40 -31.63
N ASP A 130 -12.17 6.34 -30.73
CA ASP A 130 -10.74 6.48 -30.31
C ASP A 130 -10.38 6.26 -28.83
N ILE A 131 -11.27 5.71 -27.98
CA ILE A 131 -10.95 5.47 -26.54
C ILE A 131 -11.13 3.99 -26.13
N GLU A 132 -10.82 3.05 -27.02
CA GLU A 132 -10.86 1.61 -26.70
C GLU A 132 -9.47 0.99 -26.42
N LYS A 133 -8.39 1.77 -26.31
CA LYS A 133 -7.04 1.22 -26.13
C LYS A 133 -6.33 1.50 -24.81
N LEU A 134 -6.96 2.16 -23.83
CA LEU A 134 -6.29 2.51 -22.57
C LEU A 134 -6.96 1.97 -21.28
N SER A 135 -7.91 1.03 -21.36
CA SER A 135 -8.63 0.53 -20.17
C SER A 135 -8.45 -0.95 -19.84
N VAL A 136 -7.40 -1.63 -20.31
CA VAL A 136 -7.12 -3.02 -19.89
C VAL A 136 -5.77 -3.11 -19.23
N VAL A 137 -5.79 -3.02 -17.89
CA VAL A 137 -4.97 -3.73 -16.89
C VAL A 137 -4.81 -2.83 -15.67
N SER A 138 -5.58 -3.14 -14.61
CA SER A 138 -5.20 -3.07 -13.19
C SER A 138 -6.42 -2.82 -12.32
N ARG A 139 -7.25 -3.86 -12.15
CA ARG A 139 -8.16 -3.99 -11.02
C ARG A 139 -8.00 -5.38 -10.43
N SER A 140 -7.28 -5.47 -9.32
CA SER A 140 -7.47 -6.53 -8.33
C SER A 140 -7.07 -6.01 -6.96
N PHE A 141 -8.03 -5.45 -6.23
CA PHE A 141 -7.97 -5.37 -4.77
C PHE A 141 -9.08 -6.26 -4.20
N ILE A 142 -8.58 -7.17 -3.37
CA ILE A 142 -9.19 -8.12 -2.43
C ILE A 142 -10.58 -7.72 -1.91
N ASP A 143 -11.55 -8.62 -2.07
CA ASP A 143 -12.46 -9.00 -0.98
C ASP A 143 -13.20 -10.32 -1.30
N SER A 144 -13.39 -11.13 -0.25
CA SER A 144 -14.45 -12.14 -0.03
C SER A 144 -14.02 -13.59 0.26
N ASN A 145 -14.13 -13.89 1.55
CA ASN A 145 -14.54 -15.12 2.24
C ASN A 145 -15.00 -16.37 1.43
N SER A 146 -14.44 -17.51 1.85
CA SER A 146 -15.05 -18.83 2.09
C SER A 146 -16.13 -19.35 1.12
N SER A 147 -15.76 -20.36 0.31
CA SER A 147 -16.41 -21.69 0.25
C SER A 147 -15.71 -22.59 -0.78
N SER A 148 -15.24 -23.75 -0.32
CA SER A 148 -14.85 -24.94 -1.11
C SER A 148 -16.10 -25.84 -1.26
N PRO A 149 -16.25 -26.81 -2.20
CA PRO A 149 -15.17 -27.58 -2.84
C PRO A 149 -15.36 -28.04 -4.32
N ASN A 150 -14.29 -28.72 -4.79
CA ASN A 150 -14.17 -29.65 -5.94
C ASN A 150 -13.85 -29.07 -7.33
N ALA A 151 -12.60 -29.21 -7.78
CA ALA A 151 -12.21 -30.17 -8.83
C ALA A 151 -10.75 -29.94 -9.30
N THR A 152 -9.93 -30.95 -9.00
CA THR A 152 -8.80 -31.54 -9.75
C THR A 152 -8.07 -30.70 -10.82
N ILE A 153 -6.79 -30.38 -10.57
CA ILE A 153 -5.78 -30.19 -11.61
C ILE A 153 -4.59 -31.13 -11.33
N TYR A 154 -4.21 -31.83 -12.39
CA TYR A 154 -3.08 -32.74 -12.52
C TYR A 154 -1.72 -32.03 -12.43
N SER A 155 -0.73 -32.74 -11.86
CA SER A 155 0.65 -32.90 -12.38
C SER A 155 1.56 -31.65 -12.44
N SER A 156 2.82 -31.63 -12.04
CA SER A 156 3.76 -32.66 -11.58
C SER A 156 4.96 -31.97 -10.91
N ASN A 157 5.62 -32.77 -10.08
CA ASN A 157 6.81 -32.52 -9.26
C ASN A 157 8.05 -32.00 -10.01
N ALA A 158 8.87 -31.21 -9.29
CA ALA A 158 10.33 -31.35 -9.11
C ALA A 158 10.88 -30.10 -8.38
N ALA A 159 11.87 -30.10 -7.50
CA ALA A 159 12.61 -31.13 -6.79
C ALA A 159 13.22 -30.44 -5.55
N ASN A 160 13.15 -31.08 -4.39
CA ASN A 160 13.82 -30.62 -3.18
C ASN A 160 15.30 -31.04 -3.21
N TYR A 161 16.16 -30.10 -2.82
CA TYR A 161 17.58 -30.32 -2.52
C TYR A 161 17.73 -31.25 -1.31
N ALA A 162 18.47 -32.35 -1.47
CA ALA A 162 18.98 -33.13 -0.37
C ALA A 162 20.41 -33.63 -0.66
N THR A 163 21.29 -33.26 0.27
CA THR A 163 22.71 -33.55 0.48
C THR A 163 23.08 -35.05 0.42
N PRO A 164 24.33 -35.42 0.05
CA PRO A 164 24.68 -36.78 -0.31
C PRO A 164 24.97 -37.67 0.90
N ARG A 165 24.65 -38.96 0.79
CA ARG A 165 25.23 -40.01 1.64
C ARG A 165 25.52 -41.27 0.83
N SER A 166 26.63 -41.86 1.21
CA SER A 166 27.38 -42.95 0.61
C SER A 166 26.71 -44.33 0.66
N SER A 167 27.25 -45.21 -0.19
CA SER A 167 27.54 -46.64 0.00
C SER A 167 26.63 -47.70 -0.66
N ILE A 168 27.25 -48.39 -1.63
CA ILE A 168 27.29 -49.85 -1.87
C ILE A 168 26.14 -50.52 -2.66
N SER A 169 26.54 -50.97 -3.87
CA SER A 169 26.25 -52.23 -4.58
C SER A 169 24.84 -52.59 -5.06
N GLY A 170 24.76 -53.01 -6.33
CA GLY A 170 23.83 -54.07 -6.72
C GLY A 170 23.16 -53.97 -8.10
N VAL A 171 23.91 -54.31 -9.16
CA VAL A 171 23.49 -55.08 -10.36
C VAL A 171 22.20 -54.67 -11.11
N ASN A 172 22.35 -54.24 -12.37
CA ASN A 172 21.81 -54.97 -13.53
C ASN A 172 22.40 -54.45 -14.85
N SER A 173 22.89 -55.38 -15.65
CA SER A 173 23.44 -55.21 -16.98
C SER A 173 22.33 -55.18 -18.04
N ALA A 174 22.51 -54.38 -19.11
CA ALA A 174 22.61 -54.88 -20.48
C ALA A 174 22.70 -53.73 -21.50
N PHE A 175 23.71 -53.85 -22.40
CA PHE A 175 23.86 -53.21 -23.72
C PHE A 175 24.20 -51.69 -23.71
N SER A 176 25.27 -51.18 -24.31
CA SER A 176 26.00 -51.60 -25.51
C SER A 176 27.44 -51.04 -25.55
N VAL A 177 28.23 -51.71 -26.38
CA VAL A 177 29.62 -51.49 -26.77
C VAL A 177 29.89 -50.06 -27.25
N ILE A 178 30.81 -49.35 -26.59
CA ILE A 178 31.71 -48.40 -27.26
C ILE A 178 33.12 -48.65 -26.72
N VAL A 179 33.96 -49.21 -27.58
CA VAL A 179 35.41 -49.12 -27.46
C VAL A 179 35.74 -47.65 -27.68
N ASP A 180 36.20 -46.94 -26.64
CA ASP A 180 36.98 -45.75 -26.90
C ASP A 180 38.15 -45.63 -25.93
N SER A 181 39.32 -45.50 -26.54
CA SER A 181 40.61 -45.27 -25.90
C SER A 181 40.70 -43.79 -25.54
N ALA A 182 40.14 -43.40 -24.41
CA ALA A 182 40.42 -42.08 -23.83
C ALA A 182 41.52 -42.23 -22.78
N GLU A 183 42.77 -41.92 -23.15
CA GLU A 183 43.86 -41.72 -22.20
C GLU A 183 43.49 -40.60 -21.20
N PRO A 184 43.52 -40.85 -19.88
CA PRO A 184 43.49 -39.78 -18.91
C PRO A 184 44.87 -39.10 -18.88
N GLY A 185 44.86 -37.78 -18.91
CA GLY A 185 46.05 -36.94 -18.77
C GLY A 185 46.83 -37.20 -17.46
N ILE A 186 47.98 -36.52 -17.37
CA ILE A 186 49.12 -36.74 -16.47
C ILE A 186 48.80 -36.84 -14.96
N PHE A 187 47.57 -36.55 -14.54
CA PHE A 187 47.08 -36.75 -13.18
C PHE A 187 46.32 -38.08 -13.05
N GLY A 188 46.96 -39.06 -12.42
CA GLY A 188 46.37 -40.37 -12.16
C GLY A 188 45.13 -40.28 -11.27
N VAL A 189 44.03 -40.86 -11.73
CA VAL A 189 42.87 -41.19 -10.88
C VAL A 189 43.35 -42.20 -9.82
N PRO A 190 42.97 -42.06 -8.53
CA PRO A 190 43.26 -43.09 -7.53
C PRO A 190 42.78 -44.46 -8.03
N ASP A 191 43.60 -45.50 -7.86
CA ASP A 191 43.42 -46.87 -8.37
C ASP A 191 43.75 -47.13 -9.86
N ARG A 192 44.43 -46.20 -10.55
CA ARG A 192 44.97 -46.43 -11.92
C ARG A 192 46.45 -46.11 -12.00
N PHE A 193 47.31 -47.10 -11.73
CA PHE A 193 48.75 -46.96 -11.90
C PHE A 193 49.16 -47.29 -13.34
N LEU A 194 49.80 -46.35 -14.05
CA LEU A 194 50.21 -46.50 -15.46
C LEU A 194 49.05 -46.88 -16.43
N GLY A 195 47.81 -46.54 -16.06
CA GLY A 195 46.60 -46.93 -16.80
C GLY A 195 46.13 -48.37 -16.57
N ILE A 196 46.82 -49.14 -15.71
CA ILE A 196 46.44 -50.50 -15.34
C ILE A 196 45.38 -50.45 -14.24
N THR A 197 44.23 -51.07 -14.49
CA THR A 197 43.13 -51.22 -13.52
C THR A 197 43.16 -52.65 -12.93
N PRO A 198 42.78 -52.89 -11.67
CA PRO A 198 42.71 -54.24 -11.09
C PRO A 198 41.87 -55.22 -11.94
N ALA A 199 40.83 -54.73 -12.61
CA ALA A 199 40.02 -55.50 -13.55
C ALA A 199 40.80 -55.96 -14.81
N TYR A 200 41.74 -55.14 -15.30
CA TYR A 200 42.60 -55.49 -16.43
C TYR A 200 43.58 -56.61 -16.05
N LEU A 201 44.19 -56.51 -14.86
CA LEU A 201 45.07 -57.57 -14.35
C LEU A 201 44.31 -58.88 -14.13
N TRP A 202 43.09 -58.81 -13.58
CA TRP A 202 42.23 -59.98 -13.39
C TRP A 202 41.88 -60.65 -14.72
N GLN A 203 41.51 -59.87 -15.73
CA GLN A 203 41.17 -60.38 -17.06
C GLN A 203 42.39 -60.96 -17.79
N SER A 204 43.56 -60.32 -17.67
CA SER A 204 44.81 -60.78 -18.27
C SER A 204 45.34 -62.04 -17.59
N GLN A 205 45.11 -62.20 -16.28
CA GLN A 205 45.41 -63.44 -15.54
C GLN A 205 44.51 -64.60 -16.00
N ILE A 206 43.19 -64.38 -16.15
CA ILE A 206 42.23 -65.40 -16.60
C ILE A 206 42.51 -65.86 -18.04
N GLN A 207 42.85 -64.96 -18.95
CA GLN A 207 43.08 -65.32 -20.36
C GLN A 207 44.39 -66.10 -20.59
N LYS A 208 45.37 -65.99 -19.70
CA LYS A 208 46.71 -66.56 -19.88
C LYS A 208 46.99 -67.80 -19.02
N THR A 209 45.99 -68.32 -18.29
CA THR A 209 46.16 -69.54 -17.46
C THR A 209 45.35 -70.74 -17.97
N PRO A 210 45.99 -71.70 -18.67
CA PRO A 210 45.60 -73.10 -18.62
C PRO A 210 46.60 -73.85 -17.73
N SER A 211 46.12 -74.37 -16.59
CA SER A 211 46.79 -75.37 -15.73
C SER A 211 48.24 -75.10 -15.27
N SER A 212 48.39 -74.68 -14.00
CA SER A 212 49.52 -74.98 -13.10
C SER A 212 50.92 -75.06 -13.73
N GLY A 213 51.54 -73.92 -14.07
CA GLY A 213 52.95 -73.87 -14.50
C GLY A 213 53.55 -72.48 -14.74
N ASP A 214 52.76 -71.49 -15.19
CA ASP A 214 53.32 -70.26 -15.81
C ASP A 214 53.15 -68.94 -15.04
N MET A 215 53.13 -68.96 -13.70
CA MET A 215 53.14 -67.70 -12.93
C MET A 215 54.42 -66.87 -13.18
N ARG A 216 55.54 -67.52 -13.48
CA ARG A 216 56.82 -66.84 -13.75
C ARG A 216 56.85 -66.18 -15.13
N GLU A 217 56.18 -66.75 -16.12
CA GLU A 217 56.05 -66.18 -17.47
C GLU A 217 55.03 -65.05 -17.52
N TYR A 218 53.94 -65.17 -16.74
CA TYR A 218 52.99 -64.09 -16.51
C TYR A 218 53.66 -62.87 -15.87
N CYS A 219 54.40 -63.05 -14.77
CA CYS A 219 55.12 -61.94 -14.12
C CYS A 219 56.15 -61.28 -15.04
N LYS A 220 56.87 -62.06 -15.86
CA LYS A 220 57.82 -61.51 -16.85
C LYS A 220 57.11 -60.70 -17.93
N SER A 221 55.96 -61.17 -18.42
CA SER A 221 55.17 -60.47 -19.44
C SER A 221 54.56 -59.18 -18.89
N LEU A 222 54.05 -59.23 -17.66
CA LEU A 222 53.52 -58.05 -16.98
C LEU A 222 54.62 -57.02 -16.70
N SER A 223 55.82 -57.45 -16.30
CA SER A 223 56.96 -56.55 -16.12
C SER A 223 57.32 -55.82 -17.41
N ARG A 224 57.39 -56.54 -18.55
CA ARG A 224 57.66 -55.91 -19.86
C ARG A 224 56.57 -54.91 -20.24
N GLU A 225 55.31 -55.25 -20.00
CA GLU A 225 54.20 -54.32 -20.29
C GLU A 225 54.24 -53.07 -19.41
N ILE A 226 54.59 -53.22 -18.12
CA ILE A 226 54.81 -52.09 -17.21
C ILE A 226 55.97 -51.21 -17.72
N ASP A 227 57.09 -51.83 -18.11
CA ASP A 227 58.25 -51.13 -18.64
C ASP A 227 57.94 -50.40 -19.96
N ASP A 228 57.18 -51.03 -20.86
CA ASP A 228 56.77 -50.43 -22.13
C ASP A 228 55.81 -49.25 -21.92
N ARG A 229 54.85 -49.37 -20.99
CA ARG A 229 53.92 -48.27 -20.63
C ARG A 229 54.65 -47.12 -19.93
N LEU A 230 55.59 -47.44 -19.05
CA LEU A 230 56.42 -46.45 -18.38
C LEU A 230 57.32 -45.73 -19.39
N LYS A 231 57.93 -46.48 -20.31
CA LYS A 231 58.72 -45.93 -21.40
C LYS A 231 57.89 -45.02 -22.30
N LEU A 232 56.66 -45.41 -22.66
CA LEU A 232 55.75 -44.58 -23.44
C LEU A 232 55.40 -43.28 -22.72
N LYS A 233 55.11 -43.31 -21.41
CA LYS A 233 54.84 -42.09 -20.64
C LYS A 233 56.09 -41.22 -20.47
N CYS A 234 57.28 -41.80 -20.33
CA CYS A 234 58.55 -41.07 -20.35
C CYS A 234 58.84 -40.45 -21.72
N ASP A 235 58.57 -41.16 -22.82
CA ASP A 235 58.73 -40.66 -24.18
C ASP A 235 57.72 -39.55 -24.50
N MET A 236 56.49 -39.65 -23.97
CA MET A 236 55.45 -38.61 -24.05
C MET A 236 55.83 -37.36 -23.26
N LEU A 237 56.46 -37.53 -22.09
CA LEU A 237 57.02 -36.41 -21.34
C LEU A 237 58.17 -35.76 -22.13
N LEU A 238 59.10 -36.57 -22.65
CA LEU A 238 60.20 -36.08 -23.47
C LEU A 238 59.71 -35.33 -24.72
N SER A 239 58.68 -35.81 -25.41
CA SER A 239 58.12 -35.13 -26.58
C SER A 239 57.42 -33.82 -26.22
N ALA A 240 56.71 -33.76 -25.10
CA ALA A 240 56.16 -32.51 -24.57
C ALA A 240 57.25 -31.49 -24.24
N PHE A 241 58.44 -31.94 -23.81
CA PHE A 241 59.59 -31.07 -23.59
C PHE A 241 60.32 -30.65 -24.87
N VAL A 242 60.35 -31.49 -25.92
CA VAL A 242 61.03 -31.17 -27.19
C VAL A 242 60.27 -30.13 -28.01
N LEU A 243 58.93 -30.14 -27.97
CA LEU A 243 58.11 -29.17 -28.72
C LEU A 243 58.23 -27.72 -28.23
N ASP A 244 58.75 -27.49 -27.01
CA ASP A 244 58.89 -26.17 -26.39
C ASP A 244 60.33 -25.60 -26.42
N VAL A 245 61.26 -26.25 -27.15
CA VAL A 245 62.68 -25.84 -27.23
C VAL A 245 63.10 -25.29 -28.60
N ASP A 246 62.30 -25.50 -29.65
CA ASP A 246 62.70 -25.17 -31.03
C ASP A 246 62.46 -23.71 -31.48
N GLU A 247 62.56 -22.73 -30.58
CA GLU A 247 62.60 -21.31 -30.99
C GLU A 247 63.79 -20.51 -30.44
N ASN A 248 64.65 -21.02 -29.54
CA ASN A 248 65.90 -20.30 -29.29
C ASN A 248 67.03 -21.08 -28.59
N ASN A 249 68.12 -21.15 -29.34
CA ASN A 249 69.53 -21.20 -28.92
C ASN A 249 70.25 -22.56 -28.93
N SER A 250 71.35 -22.57 -29.69
CA SER A 250 72.16 -23.73 -30.03
C SER A 250 73.17 -24.15 -28.95
N PHE A 251 73.50 -25.45 -28.97
CA PHE A 251 74.67 -26.12 -28.37
C PHE A 251 74.88 -26.04 -26.85
N SER A 252 74.52 -27.12 -26.13
CA SER A 252 75.37 -27.87 -25.16
C SER A 252 74.52 -28.87 -24.36
N SER A 253 75.01 -30.11 -24.22
CA SER A 253 74.63 -31.21 -23.29
C SER A 253 73.21 -31.19 -22.66
N PRO A 254 72.30 -32.11 -23.04
CA PRO A 254 70.87 -32.03 -22.71
C PRO A 254 70.46 -32.24 -21.24
N SER A 255 71.26 -32.90 -20.40
CA SER A 255 70.76 -33.39 -19.10
C SER A 255 70.93 -32.43 -17.92
N LEU A 256 71.91 -31.52 -17.94
CA LEU A 256 72.16 -30.59 -16.82
C LEU A 256 71.52 -29.20 -17.03
N ARG A 257 71.27 -28.80 -18.28
CA ARG A 257 70.65 -27.50 -18.61
C ARG A 257 69.12 -27.53 -18.54
N THR A 258 68.51 -28.69 -18.77
CA THR A 258 67.06 -28.86 -18.68
C THR A 258 66.56 -28.69 -17.24
N SER A 259 67.33 -29.13 -16.24
CA SER A 259 66.97 -28.93 -14.82
C SER A 259 67.06 -27.47 -14.38
N SER A 260 68.10 -26.72 -14.81
CA SER A 260 68.25 -25.30 -14.47
C SER A 260 67.27 -24.41 -15.22
N LEU A 261 66.98 -24.70 -16.50
CA LEU A 261 65.97 -23.99 -17.29
C LEU A 261 64.54 -24.29 -16.79
N LEU A 262 64.28 -25.51 -16.32
CA LEU A 262 63.02 -25.86 -15.68
C LEU A 262 62.87 -25.11 -14.35
N ALA A 263 63.92 -25.04 -13.53
CA ALA A 263 63.90 -24.24 -12.30
C ALA A 263 63.67 -22.74 -12.58
N GLU A 264 64.25 -22.20 -13.66
CA GLU A 264 64.08 -20.80 -14.06
C GLU A 264 62.69 -20.52 -14.67
N ARG A 265 62.14 -21.45 -15.46
CA ARG A 265 60.74 -21.38 -15.96
C ARG A 265 59.73 -21.51 -14.83
N VAL A 266 59.96 -22.42 -13.89
CA VAL A 266 59.13 -22.58 -12.69
C VAL A 266 59.23 -21.32 -11.84
N LYS A 267 60.41 -20.72 -11.68
CA LYS A 267 60.57 -19.45 -10.98
C LYS A 267 59.82 -18.31 -11.67
N SER A 268 59.93 -18.17 -12.98
CA SER A 268 59.20 -17.15 -13.75
C SER A 268 57.68 -17.35 -13.70
N MET A 269 57.22 -18.61 -13.71
CA MET A 269 55.81 -18.96 -13.56
C MET A 269 55.31 -18.68 -12.13
N ILE A 270 56.11 -18.95 -11.10
CA ILE A 270 55.80 -18.58 -9.71
C ILE A 270 55.71 -17.06 -9.59
N GLU A 271 56.68 -16.30 -10.10
CA GLU A 271 56.65 -14.84 -10.09
C GLU A 271 55.46 -14.27 -10.89
N GLN A 272 55.01 -14.96 -11.95
CA GLN A 272 53.79 -14.62 -12.69
C GLN A 272 52.53 -14.88 -11.85
N ILE A 273 52.45 -16.04 -11.20
CA ILE A 273 51.33 -16.40 -10.33
C ILE A 273 51.24 -15.45 -9.13
N GLU A 274 52.37 -15.10 -8.50
CA GLU A 274 52.41 -14.15 -7.38
C GLU A 274 51.97 -12.74 -7.81
N ARG A 275 52.34 -12.30 -9.01
CA ARG A 275 51.84 -11.05 -9.59
C ARG A 275 50.34 -11.10 -9.89
N GLU A 276 49.84 -12.22 -10.38
CA GLU A 276 48.40 -12.42 -10.60
C GLU A 276 47.63 -12.47 -9.28
N GLU A 277 48.18 -13.12 -8.25
CA GLU A 277 47.58 -13.19 -6.92
C GLU A 277 47.45 -11.80 -6.28
N THR A 278 48.52 -11.00 -6.33
CA THR A 278 48.46 -9.61 -5.83
C THR A 278 47.47 -8.74 -6.61
N ALA A 279 47.39 -8.89 -7.94
CA ALA A 279 46.39 -8.19 -8.75
C ALA A 279 44.95 -8.63 -8.42
N LEU A 280 44.72 -9.93 -8.20
CA LEU A 280 43.41 -10.45 -7.77
C LEU A 280 43.05 -9.94 -6.37
N GLN A 281 44.00 -9.88 -5.47
CA GLN A 281 43.78 -9.39 -4.11
C GLN A 281 43.44 -7.89 -4.12
N GLU A 282 44.12 -7.08 -4.94
CA GLU A 282 43.78 -5.67 -5.15
C GLU A 282 42.38 -5.50 -5.75
N ASN A 283 42.02 -6.34 -6.73
CA ASN A 283 40.68 -6.36 -7.31
C ASN A 283 39.60 -6.67 -6.26
N LEU A 284 39.83 -7.66 -5.39
CA LEU A 284 38.93 -7.95 -4.28
C LEU A 284 38.78 -6.75 -3.33
N TYR A 285 39.87 -6.13 -2.90
CA TYR A 285 39.78 -4.94 -2.04
C TYR A 285 39.06 -3.77 -2.72
N SER A 286 39.28 -3.56 -4.01
CA SER A 286 38.57 -2.53 -4.78
C SER A 286 37.07 -2.82 -4.87
N ALA A 287 36.68 -4.09 -5.02
CA ALA A 287 35.29 -4.51 -5.03
C ALA A 287 34.63 -4.28 -3.65
N TYR A 288 35.30 -4.68 -2.56
CA TYR A 288 34.83 -4.41 -1.20
C TYR A 288 34.63 -2.91 -0.93
N ARG A 289 35.54 -2.05 -1.42
CA ARG A 289 35.40 -0.59 -1.32
C ARG A 289 34.16 -0.08 -2.07
N LYS A 290 33.94 -0.53 -3.30
CA LYS A 290 32.74 -0.19 -4.09
C LYS A 290 31.45 -0.65 -3.43
N PHE A 291 31.44 -1.85 -2.81
CA PHE A 291 30.28 -2.31 -2.05
C PHE A 291 29.98 -1.39 -0.87
N ALA A 292 31.00 -0.98 -0.10
CA ALA A 292 30.81 -0.04 1.00
C ALA A 292 30.24 1.32 0.51
N GLU A 293 30.73 1.82 -0.63
CA GLU A 293 30.20 3.04 -1.26
C GLU A 293 28.72 2.88 -1.65
N TYR A 294 28.33 1.75 -2.25
CA TYR A 294 26.92 1.48 -2.57
C TYR A 294 26.04 1.39 -1.32
N TYR A 295 26.50 0.74 -0.26
CA TYR A 295 25.76 0.68 1.00
C TYR A 295 25.60 2.07 1.63
N ASN A 296 26.63 2.92 1.59
CA ASN A 296 26.55 4.29 2.09
C ASN A 296 25.56 5.14 1.26
N VAL A 297 25.51 4.97 -0.05
CA VAL A 297 24.52 5.66 -0.90
C VAL A 297 23.10 5.17 -0.57
N LEU A 298 22.93 3.86 -0.37
CA LEU A 298 21.64 3.30 0.02
C LEU A 298 21.18 3.83 1.39
N GLU A 299 22.09 3.94 2.35
CA GLU A 299 21.80 4.52 3.67
C GLU A 299 21.41 5.99 3.56
N GLN A 300 22.07 6.77 2.70
CA GLN A 300 21.69 8.17 2.42
C GLN A 300 20.31 8.27 1.78
N ILE A 301 20.00 7.42 0.79
CA ILE A 301 18.68 7.39 0.16
C ILE A 301 17.61 7.02 1.19
N LEU A 302 17.86 6.02 2.03
CA LEU A 302 16.95 5.63 3.10
C LEU A 302 16.75 6.77 4.11
N GLY A 303 17.82 7.46 4.51
CA GLY A 303 17.77 8.63 5.38
C GLY A 303 16.90 9.74 4.79
N VAL A 304 17.09 10.07 3.52
CA VAL A 304 16.27 11.06 2.80
C VAL A 304 14.82 10.62 2.73
N ILE A 305 14.52 9.34 2.47
CA ILE A 305 13.14 8.83 2.45
C ILE A 305 12.48 8.93 3.83
N ILE A 306 13.22 8.61 4.90
CA ILE A 306 12.73 8.73 6.27
C ILE A 306 12.46 10.20 6.62
N GLU A 307 13.37 11.10 6.26
CA GLU A 307 13.20 12.53 6.46
C GLU A 307 12.01 13.07 5.68
N LEU A 308 11.86 12.67 4.41
CA LEU A 308 10.70 13.04 3.59
C LEU A 308 9.39 12.52 4.19
N PHE A 309 9.37 11.27 4.64
CA PHE A 309 8.18 10.67 5.22
C PHE A 309 7.79 11.35 6.54
N ASN A 310 8.75 11.56 7.44
CA ASN A 310 8.49 12.18 8.73
C ASN A 310 8.11 13.65 8.58
N ASN A 311 8.83 14.42 7.74
CA ASN A 311 8.59 15.85 7.63
C ASN A 311 7.37 16.18 6.74
N PHE A 312 7.24 15.53 5.59
CA PHE A 312 6.20 15.90 4.62
C PHE A 312 4.92 15.09 4.74
N LYS A 313 4.98 13.78 5.00
CA LYS A 313 3.76 12.98 5.15
C LYS A 313 3.21 13.06 6.56
N LEU A 314 4.04 12.77 7.57
CA LEU A 314 3.57 12.69 8.95
C LEU A 314 3.46 14.08 9.59
N GLY A 315 4.50 14.90 9.46
CA GLY A 315 4.58 16.25 10.03
C GLY A 315 3.52 17.17 9.46
N HIS A 316 3.50 17.35 8.14
CA HIS A 316 2.49 18.25 7.53
C HIS A 316 1.04 17.78 7.74
N GLN A 317 0.79 16.46 7.79
CA GLN A 317 -0.54 15.95 8.12
C GLN A 317 -0.92 16.28 9.56
N HIS A 318 0.02 16.17 10.50
CA HIS A 318 -0.21 16.56 11.90
C HIS A 318 -0.55 18.05 12.02
N ASP A 319 0.24 18.92 11.39
CA ASP A 319 0.02 20.37 11.39
C ASP A 319 -1.34 20.73 10.78
N TYR A 320 -1.68 20.09 9.65
CA TYR A 320 -2.97 20.30 8.99
C TYR A 320 -4.14 19.86 9.87
N ASP A 321 -4.03 18.70 10.51
CA ASP A 321 -5.05 18.18 11.42
C ASP A 321 -5.21 19.06 12.66
N GLU A 322 -4.11 19.64 13.17
CA GLU A 322 -4.14 20.59 14.29
C GLU A 322 -4.88 21.89 13.92
N VAL A 323 -4.56 22.49 12.77
CA VAL A 323 -5.26 23.68 12.28
C VAL A 323 -6.74 23.38 12.03
N LYS A 324 -7.05 22.24 11.43
CA LYS A 324 -8.44 21.80 11.18
C LYS A 324 -9.21 21.60 12.48
N LYS A 325 -8.58 20.99 13.49
CA LYS A 325 -9.15 20.84 14.84
C LYS A 325 -9.45 22.22 15.46
N SER A 326 -8.49 23.13 15.42
CA SER A 326 -8.66 24.49 15.96
C SER A 326 -9.82 25.22 15.27
N TRP A 327 -9.88 25.16 13.94
CA TRP A 327 -10.98 25.74 13.16
C TRP A 327 -12.35 25.15 13.51
N LEU A 328 -12.43 23.81 13.65
CA LEU A 328 -13.67 23.15 14.06
C LEU A 328 -14.09 23.56 15.47
N CYS A 329 -13.15 23.65 16.41
CA CYS A 329 -13.42 24.12 17.77
C CYS A 329 -13.98 25.55 17.78
N GLN A 330 -13.32 26.49 17.09
CA GLN A 330 -13.81 27.87 16.98
C GLN A 330 -15.20 27.95 16.31
N ARG A 331 -15.46 27.11 15.31
CA ARG A 331 -16.77 27.04 14.66
C ARG A 331 -17.86 26.50 15.59
N CYS A 332 -17.53 25.51 16.43
CA CYS A 332 -18.44 25.02 17.47
C CYS A 332 -18.72 26.09 18.53
N GLU A 333 -17.70 26.81 18.99
CA GLU A 333 -17.86 27.93 19.93
C GLU A 333 -18.72 29.06 19.35
N ALA A 334 -18.54 29.39 18.06
CA ALA A 334 -19.37 30.37 17.38
C ALA A 334 -20.83 29.90 17.26
N MET A 335 -21.07 28.60 17.05
CA MET A 335 -22.41 28.04 17.01
C MET A 335 -23.06 28.03 18.40
N ASP A 336 -22.30 27.69 19.44
CA ASP A 336 -22.74 27.76 20.84
C ASP A 336 -23.13 29.19 21.24
N ALA A 337 -22.31 30.18 20.87
CA ALA A 337 -22.63 31.59 21.09
C ALA A 337 -23.94 32.01 20.36
N LYS A 338 -24.15 31.55 19.13
CA LYS A 338 -25.40 31.80 18.40
C LYS A 338 -26.60 31.18 19.09
N LEU A 339 -26.47 29.95 19.59
CA LEU A 339 -27.55 29.27 20.32
C LEU A 339 -27.89 30.03 21.61
N LYS A 340 -26.88 30.48 22.37
CA LYS A 340 -27.10 31.30 23.57
C LYS A 340 -27.82 32.61 23.27
N VAL A 341 -27.46 33.29 22.17
CA VAL A 341 -28.16 34.51 21.74
C VAL A 341 -29.62 34.20 21.40
N LEU A 342 -29.89 33.11 20.69
CA LEU A 342 -31.25 32.70 20.39
C LEU A 342 -32.04 32.36 21.65
N GLU A 343 -31.44 31.64 22.60
CA GLU A 343 -32.04 31.36 23.90
C GLU A 343 -32.43 32.65 24.64
N HIS A 344 -31.50 33.60 24.76
CA HIS A 344 -31.79 34.90 25.38
C HIS A 344 -32.88 35.67 24.61
N PHE A 345 -32.89 35.58 23.28
CA PHE A 345 -33.93 36.20 22.47
C PHE A 345 -35.31 35.58 22.71
N PHE A 346 -35.40 34.26 22.84
CA PHE A 346 -36.65 33.58 23.20
C PHE A 346 -37.10 33.91 24.62
N LEU A 347 -36.17 33.92 25.59
CA LEU A 347 -36.46 34.31 26.96
C LEU A 347 -37.00 35.73 27.03
N TYR A 348 -36.34 36.68 26.37
CA TYR A 348 -36.80 38.06 26.26
C TYR A 348 -38.21 38.12 25.66
N LYS A 349 -38.45 37.48 24.51
CA LYS A 349 -39.78 37.48 23.88
C LYS A 349 -40.89 36.83 24.72
N THR A 350 -40.56 35.79 25.48
CA THR A 350 -41.55 35.02 26.26
C THR A 350 -41.84 35.70 27.59
N TYR A 351 -40.81 36.24 28.24
CA TYR A 351 -40.87 36.89 29.54
C TYR A 351 -40.62 38.40 29.38
N ASN A 352 -41.62 39.08 28.81
CA ASN A 352 -41.68 40.53 28.74
C ASN A 352 -42.29 41.10 30.02
N GLU A 353 -42.10 42.41 30.24
CA GLU A 353 -42.67 43.13 31.38
C GLU A 353 -44.20 43.02 31.48
N GLU A 354 -44.87 42.77 30.37
CA GLU A 354 -46.32 42.56 30.32
C GLU A 354 -46.74 41.10 30.54
N THR A 355 -45.96 40.14 30.02
CA THR A 355 -46.33 38.72 30.08
C THR A 355 -46.04 38.11 31.44
N VAL A 356 -44.99 38.58 32.14
CA VAL A 356 -44.62 38.09 33.47
C VAL A 356 -45.74 38.35 34.50
N PRO A 357 -46.28 39.58 34.68
CA PRO A 357 -47.41 39.83 35.56
C PRO A 357 -48.68 39.06 35.17
N ALA A 358 -48.93 38.89 33.86
CA ALA A 358 -50.07 38.10 33.38
C ALA A 358 -49.94 36.62 33.79
N LEU A 359 -48.75 36.03 33.65
CA LEU A 359 -48.45 34.67 34.10
C LEU A 359 -48.61 34.51 35.62
N TYR A 360 -48.23 35.52 36.42
CA TYR A 360 -48.46 35.49 37.87
C TYR A 360 -49.96 35.47 38.21
N LYS A 361 -50.77 36.28 37.54
CA LYS A 361 -52.24 36.28 37.73
C LYS A 361 -52.86 34.94 37.34
N ILE A 362 -52.42 34.36 36.22
CA ILE A 362 -52.89 33.03 35.79
C ILE A 362 -52.48 31.96 36.81
N ARG A 363 -51.23 32.01 37.30
CA ARG A 363 -50.75 31.09 38.32
C ARG A 363 -51.56 31.21 39.61
N GLU A 364 -51.83 32.43 40.07
CA GLU A 364 -52.65 32.69 41.26
C GLU A 364 -54.06 32.13 41.09
N TYR A 365 -54.70 32.38 39.94
CA TYR A 365 -56.02 31.83 39.63
C TYR A 365 -56.02 30.29 39.63
N ILE A 366 -55.03 29.65 38.99
CA ILE A 366 -54.94 28.19 38.96
C ILE A 366 -54.73 27.64 40.38
N VAL A 367 -53.85 28.26 41.17
CA VAL A 367 -53.60 27.81 42.55
C VAL A 367 -54.87 27.93 43.39
N GLU A 368 -55.58 29.06 43.32
CA GLU A 368 -56.83 29.23 44.06
C GLU A 368 -57.91 28.26 43.58
N ALA A 369 -58.07 28.06 42.27
CA ALA A 369 -59.01 27.09 41.71
C ALA A 369 -58.68 25.65 42.12
N THR A 370 -57.40 25.26 42.15
CA THR A 370 -56.99 23.93 42.63
C THR A 370 -57.24 23.75 44.13
N LYS A 371 -57.04 24.81 44.92
CA LYS A 371 -57.35 24.80 46.35
C LYS A 371 -58.85 24.66 46.58
N GLU A 372 -59.67 25.45 45.90
CA GLU A 372 -61.12 25.35 45.97
C GLU A 372 -61.63 23.97 45.52
N ALA A 373 -61.08 23.41 44.44
CA ALA A 373 -61.38 22.05 44.00
C ALA A 373 -60.96 21.01 45.04
N SER A 374 -59.82 21.19 45.71
CA SER A 374 -59.38 20.29 46.78
C SER A 374 -60.26 20.41 48.03
N ASP A 375 -60.72 21.62 48.38
CA ASP A 375 -61.60 21.86 49.51
C ASP A 375 -62.99 21.28 49.26
N THR A 376 -63.52 21.41 48.04
CA THR A 376 -64.79 20.80 47.63
C THR A 376 -64.69 19.28 47.60
N TYR A 377 -63.60 18.72 47.07
CA TYR A 377 -63.32 17.28 47.12
C TYR A 377 -63.24 16.78 48.56
N ASN A 378 -62.46 17.43 49.43
CA ASN A 378 -62.33 17.05 50.82
C ASN A 378 -63.66 17.11 51.56
N LYS A 379 -64.49 18.14 51.31
CA LYS A 379 -65.85 18.24 51.86
C LYS A 379 -66.74 17.07 51.40
N ALA A 380 -66.70 16.73 50.10
CA ALA A 380 -67.47 15.61 49.57
C ALA A 380 -66.97 14.27 50.14
N PHE A 381 -65.65 14.10 50.26
CA PHE A 381 -65.02 12.94 50.85
C PHE A 381 -65.39 12.76 52.32
N THR A 382 -65.36 13.82 53.13
CA THR A 382 -65.81 13.76 54.53
C THR A 382 -67.28 13.35 54.63
N ARG A 383 -68.16 13.90 53.77
CA ARG A 383 -69.57 13.47 53.73
C ARG A 383 -69.72 12.00 53.37
N LEU A 384 -68.97 11.51 52.38
CA LEU A 384 -68.98 10.09 52.01
C LEU A 384 -68.47 9.20 53.14
N MET A 385 -67.42 9.62 53.86
CA MET A 385 -66.93 8.91 55.04
C MET A 385 -67.97 8.89 56.17
N GLU A 386 -68.73 9.98 56.36
CA GLU A 386 -69.84 10.02 57.31
C GLU A 386 -70.93 9.00 56.94
N TYR A 387 -71.30 8.90 55.65
CA TYR A 387 -72.26 7.88 55.18
C TYR A 387 -71.72 6.45 55.30
N GLN A 388 -70.43 6.23 55.04
CA GLN A 388 -69.80 4.92 55.19
C GLN A 388 -69.73 4.46 56.66
N GLY A 389 -69.78 5.40 57.60
CA GLY A 389 -69.85 5.11 59.04
C GLY A 389 -71.27 4.86 59.56
N LEU A 390 -72.30 5.01 58.72
CA LEU A 390 -73.68 4.65 59.07
C LEU A 390 -73.89 3.14 58.85
N ASP A 391 -74.57 2.52 59.80
CA ASP A 391 -74.75 1.06 59.91
C ASP A 391 -75.70 0.50 58.83
N ASP A 392 -75.78 -0.83 58.70
CA ASP A 392 -76.65 -1.55 57.74
C ASP A 392 -78.12 -1.08 57.78
N GLU A 393 -78.58 -0.56 58.93
CA GLU A 393 -79.91 0.04 59.12
C GLU A 393 -80.17 1.25 58.20
N PHE A 394 -79.14 2.03 57.87
CA PHE A 394 -79.25 3.16 56.95
C PHE A 394 -79.41 2.71 55.50
N GLU A 395 -78.77 1.61 55.11
CA GLU A 395 -78.87 1.04 53.77
C GLU A 395 -80.26 0.43 53.53
N ASP A 396 -80.85 -0.20 54.55
CA ASP A 396 -82.23 -0.66 54.50
C ASP A 396 -83.22 0.51 54.41
N MET A 397 -83.01 1.59 55.18
CA MET A 397 -83.83 2.80 55.10
C MET A 397 -83.72 3.51 53.73
N ALA A 398 -82.53 3.54 53.13
CA ALA A 398 -82.31 4.08 51.79
C ALA A 398 -83.05 3.27 50.73
N ARG A 399 -83.05 1.93 50.85
CA ARG A 399 -83.79 1.02 49.96
C ARG A 399 -85.31 1.21 50.08
N GLU A 400 -85.81 1.34 51.31
CA GLU A 400 -87.23 1.65 51.53
C GLU A 400 -87.64 3.01 50.95
N TYR A 401 -86.76 4.01 51.05
CA TYR A 401 -87.00 5.32 50.47
C TYR A 401 -87.01 5.27 48.93
N GLU A 402 -86.09 4.50 48.32
CA GLU A 402 -86.05 4.25 46.87
C GLU A 402 -87.34 3.56 46.38
N ASP A 403 -87.79 2.50 47.07
CA ASP A 403 -89.05 1.81 46.79
C ASP A 403 -90.27 2.73 46.87
N ILE A 404 -90.29 3.66 47.83
CA ILE A 404 -91.38 4.65 48.00
C ILE A 404 -91.33 5.67 46.86
N LEU A 405 -90.13 6.13 46.47
CA LEU A 405 -89.98 7.03 45.33
C LEU A 405 -90.44 6.38 44.03
N GLU A 406 -90.08 5.12 43.77
CA GLU A 406 -90.54 4.39 42.60
C GLU A 406 -92.07 4.23 42.59
N LYS A 407 -92.68 3.92 43.74
CA LYS A 407 -94.14 3.87 43.87
C LYS A 407 -94.79 5.24 43.64
N LEU A 408 -94.20 6.31 44.15
CA LEU A 408 -94.69 7.68 43.92
C LEU A 408 -94.61 8.06 42.45
N GLU A 409 -93.51 7.77 41.78
CA GLU A 409 -93.35 8.00 40.35
C GLU A 409 -94.38 7.19 39.54
N ASN A 410 -94.56 5.90 39.86
CA ASN A 410 -95.57 5.05 39.23
C ASN A 410 -97.00 5.54 39.47
N MET A 411 -97.34 5.98 40.68
CA MET A 411 -98.65 6.56 40.98
C MET A 411 -98.85 7.90 40.28
N GLN A 412 -97.83 8.76 40.25
CA GLN A 412 -97.88 10.04 39.55
C GLN A 412 -98.07 9.82 38.05
N TRP A 413 -97.34 8.87 37.47
CA TRP A 413 -97.52 8.43 36.10
C TRP A 413 -98.94 7.91 35.85
N THR A 414 -99.46 7.07 36.75
CA THR A 414 -100.83 6.52 36.65
C THR A 414 -101.90 7.61 36.76
N ILE A 415 -101.73 8.57 37.66
CA ILE A 415 -102.64 9.72 37.83
C ILE A 415 -102.62 10.59 36.57
N GLN A 416 -101.43 10.89 36.03
CA GLN A 416 -101.29 11.64 34.78
C GLN A 416 -101.97 10.90 33.62
N GLN A 417 -101.83 9.58 33.56
CA GLN A 417 -102.49 8.75 32.54
C GLN A 417 -104.03 8.77 32.68
N VAL A 418 -104.56 8.62 33.90
CA VAL A 418 -106.01 8.69 34.16
C VAL A 418 -106.56 10.09 33.89
N GLU A 419 -105.81 11.15 34.20
CA GLU A 419 -106.19 12.52 33.87
C GLU A 419 -106.28 12.72 32.35
N MET A 420 -105.32 12.17 31.60
CA MET A 420 -105.35 12.16 30.13
C MET A 420 -106.57 11.39 29.60
N ASP A 421 -106.88 10.23 30.16
CA ASP A 421 -108.02 9.42 29.75
C ASP A 421 -109.37 10.09 30.10
N LEU A 422 -109.52 10.67 31.29
CA LEU A 422 -110.74 11.42 31.69
C LEU A 422 -110.98 12.66 30.81
N LYS A 423 -109.90 13.38 30.44
CA LYS A 423 -109.98 14.49 29.47
C LYS A 423 -110.41 14.01 28.08
N SER A 424 -110.21 12.73 27.75
CA SER A 424 -110.65 12.13 26.48
C SER A 424 -112.11 11.66 26.50
N PHE A 425 -112.65 11.23 27.65
CA PHE A 425 -114.04 10.79 27.82
C PHE A 425 -115.03 11.93 28.13
N ALA A 426 -114.57 13.07 28.66
CA ALA A 426 -115.41 14.25 28.92
C ALA A 426 -115.68 15.11 27.67
N ARG A 427 -115.34 14.61 26.49
CA ARG A 427 -115.53 15.23 25.18
C ARG A 427 -116.38 14.32 24.31
#